data_AF-V6F7U4-F1
#
_entry.id   AF-V6F7U4-F1
#
_cell.length_a   1.000
_cell.length_b   1.000
_cell.length_c   1.000
_cell.angle_alpha   90.00
_cell.angle_beta   90.00
_cell.angle_gamma   90.00
#
_symmetry.space_group_name_H-M   'P 1'
#
loop_
_entity.id
_entity.type
_entity.pdbx_description
1 polymer ?
#
loop_
_entity_poly.entity_id
_entity_poly.type
_entity_poly.pdbx_seq_one_letter_code
_entity_poly.pdbx_strand_id
1 'polypeptide(L)'
;MNHLIHTAYDGTITFKDSHGVAVAYAGTPDFIASIIQERGWKAYGSPSADGYFLALKATMVPEDLEIDPGVDGWLRLTMDDLLDFAS
;
A
#
# COMPACT_ATOMS: atom_id res chain seq x y z
N MET A 1 -15.93 -0.44 -7.16
CA MET A 1 -15.83 -1.91 -7.08
C MET A 1 -15.95 -2.28 -5.61
N ASN A 2 -16.61 -3.38 -5.22
CA ASN A 2 -16.67 -3.78 -3.80
C ASN A 2 -15.39 -4.54 -3.44
N HIS A 3 -14.52 -3.94 -2.64
CA HIS A 3 -13.30 -4.59 -2.14
C HIS A 3 -13.58 -5.31 -0.81
N LEU A 4 -13.08 -6.54 -0.67
CA LEU A 4 -13.05 -7.22 0.63
C LEU A 4 -11.80 -6.78 1.38
N ILE A 5 -12.00 -6.17 2.55
CA ILE A 5 -10.94 -5.65 3.42
C ILE A 5 -10.64 -6.67 4.52
N HIS A 6 -9.37 -7.03 4.69
CA HIS A 6 -8.91 -7.88 5.78
C HIS A 6 -7.74 -7.21 6.51
N THR A 7 -7.87 -7.01 7.82
CA THR A 7 -6.80 -6.46 8.67
C THR A 7 -6.12 -7.59 9.44
N ALA A 8 -4.80 -7.69 9.33
CA ALA A 8 -4.00 -8.61 10.14
C ALA A 8 -3.59 -7.97 11.49
N TYR A 9 -3.11 -8.79 12.42
CA TYR A 9 -2.77 -8.36 13.79
C TYR A 9 -1.66 -7.32 13.89
N ASP A 10 -0.83 -7.19 12.86
CA ASP A 10 0.25 -6.20 12.73
C ASP A 10 -0.22 -4.85 12.18
N GLY A 11 -1.52 -4.66 11.98
CA GLY A 11 -2.10 -3.43 11.43
C GLY A 11 -2.02 -3.34 9.91
N THR A 12 -1.58 -4.40 9.23
CA THR A 12 -1.60 -4.45 7.76
C THR A 12 -3.01 -4.73 7.24
N ILE A 13 -3.36 -4.12 6.12
CA ILE A 13 -4.67 -4.25 5.47
C ILE A 13 -4.47 -4.86 4.09
N THR A 14 -5.23 -5.90 3.75
CA THR A 14 -5.27 -6.48 2.41
C THR A 14 -6.58 -6.16 1.73
N PHE A 15 -6.51 -5.62 0.52
CA PHE A 15 -7.64 -5.37 -0.36
C PHE A 15 -7.71 -6.48 -1.40
N LYS A 16 -8.88 -7.11 -1.51
CA LYS A 16 -9.14 -8.18 -2.47
C LYS A 16 -10.22 -7.77 -3.47
N ASP A 17 -10.12 -8.30 -4.69
CA ASP A 17 -11.19 -8.22 -5.68
C ASP A 17 -12.36 -9.18 -5.36
N SER A 18 -13.38 -9.20 -6.23
CA SER A 18 -14.55 -10.08 -6.09
C SER A 18 -14.22 -11.58 -6.18
N HIS A 19 -13.05 -11.95 -6.66
CA HIS A 19 -12.56 -13.33 -6.73
C HIS A 19 -11.67 -13.69 -5.53
N GLY A 20 -11.49 -12.77 -4.57
CA GLY A 20 -10.65 -12.96 -3.39
C GLY A 20 -9.15 -12.81 -3.66
N VAL A 21 -8.76 -12.29 -4.84
CA VAL A 21 -7.36 -12.07 -5.19
C VAL A 21 -6.90 -10.73 -4.64
N ALA A 22 -5.74 -10.70 -3.97
CA ALA A 22 -5.16 -9.44 -3.49
C ALA A 22 -4.88 -8.48 -4.65
N VAL A 23 -5.28 -7.22 -4.48
CA VAL A 23 -5.07 -6.12 -5.44
C VAL A 23 -4.30 -4.95 -4.84
N ALA A 24 -4.37 -4.79 -3.52
CA ALA A 24 -3.54 -3.86 -2.77
C ALA A 24 -3.23 -4.38 -1.37
N TYR A 25 -2.13 -3.89 -0.81
CA TYR A 25 -1.76 -4.05 0.59
C TYR A 25 -1.49 -2.68 1.17
N ALA A 26 -1.89 -2.44 2.41
CA ALA A 26 -1.56 -1.24 3.19
C ALA A 26 -0.81 -1.64 4.47
N GLY A 27 0.21 -0.88 4.87
CA GLY A 27 0.98 -1.21 6.06
C GLY A 27 2.18 -0.29 6.29
N THR A 28 3.16 -0.81 7.04
CA THR A 28 4.44 -0.13 7.29
C THR A 28 5.33 -0.09 6.04
N PRO A 29 6.31 0.84 5.95
CA PRO A 29 7.24 0.91 4.83
C PRO A 29 7.94 -0.42 4.53
N ASP A 30 8.47 -1.10 5.56
CA ASP A 30 9.15 -2.39 5.44
C ASP A 30 8.27 -3.48 4.80
N PHE A 31 7.02 -3.56 5.26
CA PHE A 31 6.08 -4.53 4.71
C PHE A 31 5.80 -4.23 3.24
N ILE A 32 5.54 -2.96 2.90
CA ILE A 32 5.28 -2.55 1.51
C ILE A 32 6.52 -2.77 0.62
N ALA A 33 7.72 -2.50 1.11
CA ALA A 33 8.98 -2.80 0.44
C ALA A 33 9.07 -4.29 0.07
N SER A 34 8.78 -5.18 1.03
CA SER A 34 8.77 -6.63 0.78
C SER A 34 7.79 -7.02 -0.33
N ILE A 35 6.57 -6.46 -0.32
CA ILE A 35 5.54 -6.77 -1.32
C ILE A 35 5.95 -6.30 -2.71
N ILE A 36 6.48 -5.08 -2.86
CA ILE A 36 6.87 -4.59 -4.18
C ILE A 36 8.10 -5.33 -4.73
N GLN A 37 9.00 -5.79 -3.86
CA GLN A 37 10.15 -6.60 -4.25
C GLN A 37 9.71 -7.98 -4.76
N GLU A 38 8.83 -8.66 -4.03
CA GLU A 38 8.36 -10.00 -4.38
C GLU A 38 7.44 -10.01 -5.60
N ARG A 39 6.60 -8.98 -5.75
CA ARG A 39 5.49 -8.99 -6.71
C ARG A 39 5.65 -8.02 -7.88
N GLY A 40 6.65 -7.13 -7.85
CA GLY A 40 6.82 -6.08 -8.86
C GLY A 40 5.68 -5.05 -8.85
N TRP A 41 5.05 -4.85 -7.70
CA TRP A 41 3.93 -3.93 -7.53
C TRP A 41 4.40 -2.49 -7.36
N LYS A 42 3.44 -1.57 -7.38
CA LYS A 42 3.70 -0.14 -7.25
C LYS A 42 3.45 0.30 -5.80
N ALA A 43 4.48 0.83 -5.15
CA ALA A 43 4.35 1.54 -3.88
C ALA A 43 3.75 2.94 -3.99
N TYR A 44 2.90 3.29 -3.04
CA TYR A 44 2.38 4.64 -2.82
C TYR A 44 2.39 4.97 -1.34
N GLY A 45 2.44 6.25 -0.98
CA GLY A 45 2.37 6.68 0.40
C GLY A 45 2.47 8.19 0.51
N SER A 46 2.28 8.70 1.72
CA SER A 46 2.64 10.07 2.04
C SER A 46 4.14 10.16 2.33
N PRO A 47 4.86 11.09 1.68
CA PRO A 47 6.28 11.33 1.97
C PRO A 47 6.52 11.93 3.36
N SER A 48 5.49 12.39 4.07
CA SER A 48 5.62 12.91 5.44
C SER A 48 5.55 11.82 6.51
N ALA A 49 5.46 10.54 6.11
CA ALA A 49 5.33 9.35 6.97
C ALA A 49 4.07 9.29 7.86
N ASP A 50 3.23 10.32 7.86
CA ASP A 50 1.94 10.31 8.54
C ASP A 50 0.90 9.59 7.69
N GLY A 51 0.73 8.28 7.90
CA GLY A 51 -0.32 7.49 7.25
C GLY A 51 0.08 6.06 6.92
N TYR A 52 -0.70 5.43 6.04
CA TYR A 52 -0.40 4.10 5.50
C TYR A 52 0.48 4.20 4.26
N PHE A 53 1.39 3.23 4.11
CA PHE A 53 2.03 2.95 2.84
C PHE A 53 1.22 1.88 2.11
N LEU A 54 1.25 1.90 0.78
CA LEU A 54 0.47 1.04 -0.09
C LEU A 54 1.35 0.30 -1.08
N ALA A 55 1.08 -0.98 -1.34
CA ALA A 55 1.54 -1.69 -2.53
C ALA A 55 0.33 -2.04 -3.39
N LEU A 56 0.29 -1.57 -4.63
CA LEU A 56 -0.81 -1.75 -5.58
C LEU A 56 -0.37 -2.53 -6.81
N LYS A 57 -1.24 -3.42 -7.29
CA LYS A 57 -1.11 -3.96 -8.65
C LYS A 57 -1.04 -2.82 -9.67
N ALA A 58 -0.25 -3.01 -10.73
CA ALA A 58 0.02 -1.96 -11.72
C ALA A 58 -1.22 -1.38 -12.42
N THR A 59 -2.34 -2.13 -12.44
CA THR A 59 -3.64 -1.76 -13.03
C THR A 59 -4.56 -1.00 -12.08
N MET A 60 -4.19 -0.87 -10.80
CA MET A 60 -4.98 -0.17 -9.78
C MET A 60 -4.47 1.27 -9.61
N VAL A 61 -5.35 2.16 -9.18
CA VAL A 61 -4.99 3.51 -8.71
C VAL A 61 -5.36 3.65 -7.23
N PRO A 62 -4.56 4.37 -6.43
CA PRO A 62 -4.75 4.43 -4.98
C PRO A 62 -6.02 5.18 -4.57
N GLU A 63 -6.56 6.06 -5.41
CA GLU A 63 -7.82 6.77 -5.19
C GLU A 63 -9.06 5.85 -5.17
N ASP A 64 -8.94 4.63 -5.69
CA ASP A 64 -10.00 3.62 -5.62
C ASP A 64 -10.09 2.96 -4.22
N LEU A 65 -9.11 3.19 -3.35
CA LEU A 65 -9.05 2.61 -2.01
C LEU A 65 -9.59 3.59 -0.97
N GLU A 66 -10.49 3.11 -0.11
CA GLU A 66 -11.04 3.87 1.01
C GLU A 66 -10.06 3.90 2.20
N ILE A 67 -8.83 4.39 1.98
CA ILE A 67 -7.82 4.63 3.02
C ILE A 67 -7.37 6.09 2.96
N ASP A 68 -7.17 6.69 4.13
CA ASP A 68 -6.58 8.02 4.25
C ASP A 68 -5.12 8.00 3.76
N PRO A 69 -4.79 8.77 2.71
CA PRO A 69 -3.41 8.89 2.24
C PRO A 69 -2.49 9.64 3.20
N GLY A 70 -3.02 10.32 4.22
CA GLY A 70 -2.27 11.25 5.04
C GLY A 70 -2.22 12.66 4.46
N VAL A 71 -1.36 13.50 5.07
CA VAL A 71 -1.36 14.96 4.86
C VAL A 71 -1.03 15.36 3.42
N ASP A 72 -0.06 14.68 2.79
CA ASP A 72 0.44 15.03 1.46
C ASP A 72 -0.22 14.23 0.31
N GLY A 73 -1.18 13.36 0.63
CA GLY A 73 -1.83 12.53 -0.39
C GLY A 73 -0.97 11.34 -0.86
N TRP A 74 -1.47 10.64 -1.89
CA TRP A 74 -0.77 9.51 -2.49
C TRP A 74 0.32 9.95 -3.46
N LEU A 75 1.58 9.75 -3.09
CA LEU A 75 2.71 9.88 -4.01
C LEU A 75 3.27 8.51 -4.39
N ARG A 76 3.78 8.40 -5.63
CA ARG A 76 4.47 7.21 -6.08
C ARG A 76 5.83 7.14 -5.39
N LEU A 77 6.09 6.03 -4.70
CA LEU A 77 7.36 5.78 -4.03
C LEU A 77 8.22 4.77 -4.78
N THR A 78 9.52 4.96 -4.69
CA THR A 78 10.58 4.02 -5.08
C THR A 78 10.90 3.07 -3.93
N MET A 79 11.76 2.08 -4.18
CA MET A 79 12.26 1.22 -3.10
C MET A 79 13.11 2.02 -2.11
N ASP A 80 13.96 2.92 -2.60
CA ASP A 80 14.86 3.71 -1.77
C ASP A 80 14.06 4.61 -0.81
N ASP A 81 12.98 5.25 -1.31
CA ASP A 81 12.09 6.05 -0.45
C ASP A 81 11.53 5.21 0.71
N LEU A 82 11.09 3.97 0.45
CA LEU A 82 10.53 3.09 1.49
C LEU A 82 11.58 2.65 2.52
N LEU A 83 12.81 2.41 2.08
CA LEU A 83 13.91 2.04 2.97
C LEU A 83 14.33 3.23 3.86
N ASP A 84 14.28 4.45 3.33
CA ASP A 84 14.51 5.68 4.10
C ASP A 84 13.43 5.88 5.18
N PHE A 85 12.17 5.52 4.90
CA PHE A 85 11.10 5.57 5.91
C PHE A 85 11.16 4.45 6.95
N ALA A 86 11.85 3.34 6.64
CA ALA A 86 11.97 2.19 7.53
C ALA A 86 13.10 2.34 8.58
N SER A 87 14.08 3.22 8.33
CA SER A 87 15.25 3.43 9.19
C SER A 87 14.98 4.34 10.38
#